data_AF-A0A4U5WZN7-F1
#
_entry.id   AF-A0A4U5WZN7-F1
#
_cell.length_a   1.000
_cell.length_b   1.000
_cell.length_c   1.000
_cell.angle_alpha   90.00
_cell.angle_beta   90.00
_cell.angle_gamma   90.00
#
_symmetry.space_group_name_H-M   'P 1'
#
loop_
_entity.id
_entity.type
_entity.pdbx_description
1 polymer ?
#
loop_
_entity_poly.entity_id
_entity_poly.type
_entity_poly.pdbx_seq_one_letter_code
_entity_poly.pdbx_strand_id
1 'polypeptide(L)'
;MVVDDGCTHRGREAVRAWLGRTSSEYSYTTTPLSAVPHDDRHWTVTQRLEGDFPGGTVDLAHAFTLDEDGRIAGLTITPCG
;
A
#
# COMPACT_ATOMS: atom_id res chain seq x y z
N MET A 1 -12.30 -2.12 -13.96
CA MET A 1 -13.41 -1.29 -13.44
C MET A 1 -14.35 -2.22 -12.70
N VAL A 2 -14.20 -2.28 -11.37
CA VAL A 2 -15.25 -2.78 -10.49
C VAL A 2 -15.76 -1.54 -9.76
N VAL A 3 -17.05 -1.29 -9.91
CA VAL A 3 -17.79 -0.22 -9.26
C VAL A 3 -18.37 -0.83 -7.99
N ASP A 4 -18.05 -0.23 -6.85
CA ASP A 4 -18.82 -0.42 -5.63
C ASP A 4 -19.01 0.94 -4.94
N ASP A 5 -20.27 1.36 -4.93
CA ASP A 5 -20.97 2.21 -3.98
C ASP A 5 -20.33 3.49 -3.42
N GLY A 6 -20.26 4.55 -4.25
CA GLY A 6 -20.54 5.93 -3.82
C GLY A 6 -19.63 6.59 -2.78
N CYS A 7 -18.62 5.90 -2.27
CA CYS A 7 -17.63 6.37 -1.33
C CYS A 7 -16.28 6.45 -2.05
N THR A 8 -15.53 7.52 -1.81
CA THR A 8 -14.19 7.71 -2.39
C THR A 8 -13.21 6.65 -1.85
N HIS A 9 -13.21 5.45 -2.41
CA HIS A 9 -12.33 4.35 -2.00
C HIS A 9 -11.02 4.38 -2.78
N ARG A 10 -10.11 5.28 -2.41
CA ARG A 10 -8.72 5.28 -2.91
C ARG A 10 -7.92 4.12 -2.31
N GLY A 11 -7.63 3.10 -3.12
CA GLY A 11 -6.48 2.15 -3.06
C GLY A 11 -6.25 1.29 -1.81
N ARG A 12 -6.37 1.87 -0.61
CA ARG A 12 -6.07 1.27 0.69
C ARG A 12 -7.05 0.16 1.06
N GLU A 13 -8.36 0.36 0.89
CA GLU A 13 -9.37 -0.65 1.27
C GLU A 13 -9.32 -1.87 0.35
N ALA A 14 -9.14 -1.73 -0.96
CA ALA A 14 -9.07 -2.88 -1.87
C ALA A 14 -7.81 -3.73 -1.64
N VAL A 15 -6.64 -3.08 -1.47
CA VAL A 15 -5.38 -3.78 -1.17
C VAL A 15 -5.42 -4.35 0.25
N ARG A 16 -6.02 -3.66 1.23
CA ARG A 16 -6.14 -4.13 2.61
C ARG A 16 -7.25 -5.16 2.82
N ALA A 17 -8.31 -5.14 2.03
CA ALA A 17 -9.33 -6.19 2.01
C ALA A 17 -8.81 -7.41 1.27
N TRP A 18 -8.01 -7.24 0.21
CA TRP A 18 -7.22 -8.31 -0.38
C TRP A 18 -6.26 -8.89 0.67
N LEU A 19 -5.32 -8.10 1.20
CA LEU A 19 -4.35 -8.50 2.24
C LEU A 19 -5.01 -9.05 3.50
N GLY A 20 -6.13 -8.49 3.94
CA GLY A 20 -6.80 -8.87 5.19
C GLY A 20 -7.68 -10.10 5.04
N ARG A 21 -8.26 -10.34 3.86
CA ARG A 21 -8.88 -11.62 3.54
C ARG A 21 -7.83 -12.71 3.37
N THR A 22 -6.66 -12.40 2.84
CA THR A 22 -5.57 -13.37 2.66
C THR A 22 -4.67 -13.54 3.88
N SER A 23 -4.50 -12.58 4.79
CA SER A 23 -3.58 -12.73 5.94
C SER A 23 -4.01 -13.77 6.97
N SER A 24 -5.25 -14.24 6.92
CA SER A 24 -5.72 -15.39 7.70
C SER A 24 -5.44 -16.73 7.01
N GLU A 25 -5.16 -16.74 5.71
CA GLU A 25 -4.93 -17.94 4.88
C GLU A 25 -3.48 -18.04 4.36
N TYR A 26 -2.74 -16.94 4.33
CA TYR A 26 -1.44 -16.81 3.65
C TYR A 26 -0.44 -16.06 4.52
N SER A 27 0.76 -16.61 4.61
CA SER A 27 1.89 -16.00 5.30
C SER A 27 2.70 -15.17 4.30
N TYR A 28 2.99 -13.92 4.66
CA TYR A 28 3.85 -13.06 3.85
C TYR A 28 4.89 -12.34 4.69
N THR A 29 6.03 -12.07 4.06
CA THR A 29 7.06 -11.17 4.56
C THR A 29 7.03 -9.87 3.76
N THR A 30 7.55 -8.80 4.35
CA THR A 30 7.63 -7.50 3.69
C THR A 30 9.07 -7.00 3.73
N THR A 31 9.59 -6.65 2.57
CA THR A 31 10.94 -6.11 2.39
C THR A 31 10.85 -4.69 1.86
N PRO A 32 11.28 -3.65 2.61
CA PRO A 32 11.36 -2.30 2.07
C PRO A 32 12.40 -2.25 0.96
N LEU A 33 12.00 -1.80 -0.23
CA LEU A 33 12.87 -1.71 -1.40
C LEU A 33 13.46 -0.30 -1.56
N SER A 34 12.65 0.73 -1.34
CA SER A 34 13.09 2.12 -1.47
C SER A 34 12.21 3.07 -0.67
N ALA A 35 12.78 4.22 -0.32
CA ALA A 35 12.06 5.37 0.20
C ALA A 35 12.51 6.60 -0.59
N VAL A 36 11.57 7.24 -1.26
CA VAL A 36 11.83 8.39 -2.14
C VAL A 36 11.06 9.59 -1.61
N PRO A 37 11.73 10.63 -1.10
CA PRO A 37 11.09 11.91 -0.83
C PRO A 37 10.80 12.63 -2.15
N HIS A 38 9.59 13.18 -2.27
CA HIS A 38 9.24 14.12 -3.34
C HIS A 38 9.35 15.57 -2.88
N ASP A 39 9.00 15.82 -1.61
CA ASP A 39 9.21 17.06 -0.89
C ASP A 39 9.19 16.80 0.63
N ASP A 40 9.22 17.86 1.45
CA ASP A 40 9.24 17.76 2.92
C ASP A 40 8.02 17.04 3.51
N ARG A 41 6.90 17.00 2.78
CA ARG A 41 5.62 16.41 3.21
C ARG A 41 5.21 15.19 2.41
N HIS A 42 5.82 14.90 1.26
CA HIS A 42 5.42 13.79 0.40
C HIS A 42 6.53 12.77 0.23
N TRP A 43 6.22 11.53 0.54
CA TRP A 43 7.16 10.41 0.48
C TRP A 43 6.52 9.23 -0.23
N THR A 44 7.30 8.48 -1.00
CA THR A 44 6.88 7.17 -1.52
C THR A 44 7.82 6.10 -1.01
N VAL A 45 7.27 5.13 -0.28
CA VAL A 45 8.00 3.96 0.19
C VAL A 45 7.53 2.75 -0.61
N THR A 46 8.43 2.13 -1.35
CA THR A 46 8.13 0.89 -2.07
C THR A 46 8.53 -0.29 -1.20
N GLN A 47 7.62 -1.24 -1.05
CA GLN A 47 7.85 -2.47 -0.29
C GLN A 47 7.45 -3.68 -1.13
N ARG A 48 8.27 -4.72 -1.11
CA ARG A 48 7.96 -6.01 -1.69
C ARG A 48 7.28 -6.88 -0.66
N LEU A 49 6.14 -7.44 -1.02
CA LEU A 49 5.51 -8.51 -0.29
C LEU A 49 5.83 -9.81 -0.99
N GLU A 50 6.35 -10.77 -0.24
CA GLU A 50 6.62 -12.13 -0.70
C GLU A 50 5.86 -13.10 0.20
N GLY A 51 5.11 -14.02 -0.39
CA GLY A 51 4.28 -14.95 0.35
C GLY A 51 3.79 -16.12 -0.49
N ASP A 52 2.90 -16.91 0.09
CA ASP A 52 2.32 -18.12 -0.50
C ASP A 52 0.98 -17.88 -1.23
N PHE A 53 0.63 -16.61 -1.48
CA PHE A 53 -0.54 -16.24 -2.28
C PHE A 53 -0.28 -16.45 -3.79
N PRO A 54 -1.34 -16.61 -4.63
CA PRO A 54 -1.18 -16.72 -6.08
C PRO A 54 -0.42 -15.53 -6.67
N GLY A 55 0.70 -15.80 -7.33
CA GLY A 55 1.63 -14.79 -7.84
C GLY A 55 2.87 -14.58 -6.96
N GLY A 56 2.81 -14.96 -5.68
CA GLY A 56 3.93 -15.11 -4.74
C GLY A 56 4.67 -13.83 -4.34
N THR A 57 4.60 -12.79 -5.16
CA THR A 57 5.29 -11.53 -4.95
C THR A 57 4.46 -10.37 -5.49
N VAL A 58 4.42 -9.26 -4.75
CA VAL A 58 3.87 -7.99 -5.22
C VAL A 58 4.65 -6.82 -4.62
N ASP A 59 4.99 -5.84 -5.45
CA ASP A 59 5.57 -4.59 -4.98
C ASP A 59 4.45 -3.58 -4.74
N LEU A 60 4.46 -2.91 -3.60
CA LEU A 60 3.47 -1.91 -3.20
C LEU A 60 4.16 -0.57 -2.94
N ALA A 61 3.73 0.46 -3.65
CA ALA A 61 4.10 1.84 -3.38
C ALA A 61 3.16 2.43 -2.33
N HIS A 62 3.74 2.92 -1.23
CA HIS A 62 3.07 3.61 -0.14
C HIS A 62 3.40 5.10 -0.26
N ALA A 63 2.49 5.87 -0.84
CA ALA A 63 2.60 7.31 -0.94
C ALA A 63 2.04 7.97 0.34
N PHE A 64 2.92 8.50 1.17
CA PHE A 64 2.60 9.22 2.39
C PHE A 64 2.51 10.73 2.12
N THR A 65 1.53 11.36 2.76
CA THR A 65 1.44 12.81 2.93
C THR A 65 1.54 13.11 4.41
N LEU A 66 2.42 14.05 4.78
CA LEU A 66 2.62 14.51 6.14
C LEU A 66 1.95 15.87 6.37
N ASP A 67 1.45 16.10 7.58
CA ASP A 67 1.02 17.43 8.04
C ASP A 67 2.22 18.31 8.43
N GLU A 68 1.94 19.52 8.90
CA GLU A 68 2.95 20.50 9.32
C GLU A 68 3.75 20.06 10.55
N ASP A 69 3.22 19.13 11.35
CA ASP A 69 3.90 18.52 12.51
C ASP A 69 4.73 17.28 12.11
N GLY A 70 4.75 16.92 10.82
CA GLY A 70 5.43 15.72 10.32
C GLY A 70 4.68 14.42 10.61
N ARG A 71 3.39 14.46 10.97
CA ARG A 71 2.55 13.28 11.18
C ARG A 71 1.90 12.84 9.87
N ILE A 72 1.61 11.54 9.76
CA ILE A 72 0.94 11.01 8.57
C ILE A 72 -0.50 11.55 8.50
N ALA A 73 -0.75 12.44 7.55
CA ALA A 73 -2.07 12.96 7.20
C ALA A 73 -2.75 12.17 6.09
N GLY A 74 -1.97 11.48 5.25
CA GLY A 74 -2.47 10.69 4.13
C GLY A 74 -1.58 9.49 3.83
N LEU A 75 -2.21 8.41 3.36
CA LEU A 75 -1.54 7.23 2.83
C LEU A 75 -2.34 6.67 1.66
N THR A 76 -1.72 6.62 0.49
CA THR A 76 -2.22 5.90 -0.68
C THR A 76 -1.33 4.69 -0.94
N ILE A 77 -1.93 3.52 -1.15
CA ILE A 77 -1.21 2.28 -1.46
C ILE A 77 -1.62 1.84 -2.86
N THR A 78 -0.65 1.59 -3.73
CA THR A 78 -0.85 1.11 -5.10
C THR A 78 0.15 0.03 -5.44
N PRO A 79 -0.24 -1.04 -6.15
CA PRO A 79 0.71 -1.97 -6.74
C PRO A 79 1.68 -1.26 -7.70
N CYS A 80 2.95 -1.63 -7.64
CA CYS A 80 3.92 -1.31 -8.69
C CYS A 80 3.68 -2.27 -9.86
N GLY A 81 3.49 -1.73 -11.06
CA GLY A 81 3.32 -2.50 -12.29
C GLY A 81 4.63 -2.92 -12.92
#